data_AF-A0A5C1Q8J0-F1
#
_entry.id   AF-A0A5C1Q8J0-F1
#
_cell.length_a   1.000
_cell.length_b   1.000
_cell.length_c   1.000
_cell.angle_alpha   90.00
_cell.angle_beta   90.00
_cell.angle_gamma   90.00
#
_symmetry.space_group_name_H-M   'P 1'
#
loop_
_entity.id
_entity.type
_entity.pdbx_description
1 polymer ?
#
loop_
_entity_poly.entity_id
_entity_poly.type
_entity_poly.pdbx_seq_one_letter_code
_entity_poly.pdbx_strand_id
1 'polypeptide(L)'
;MDDSLDPKVWINRAKGNLLRAKLPMEDGMYYEDFCFDCQQCAEKALKGLIVHLGLTPPKTHYFGKLFEEISKRLVLPDWCEDVFELNDYAVITRYPDDFVEVTKEEYIRA
;
A
#
# COMPACT_ATOMS: atom_id res chain seq x y z
N MET A 1 1.26 -14.54 -20.78
CA MET A 1 1.46 -14.92 -19.37
C MET A 1 0.66 -13.92 -18.56
N ASP A 2 -0.05 -14.32 -17.52
CA ASP A 2 -0.72 -13.35 -16.65
C ASP A 2 0.35 -12.71 -15.76
N ASP A 3 0.77 -11.49 -16.11
CA ASP A 3 1.79 -10.75 -15.37
C ASP A 3 1.40 -10.53 -13.90
N SER A 4 0.10 -10.65 -13.55
CA SER A 4 -0.37 -10.56 -12.17
C SER A 4 0.01 -11.77 -11.30
N LEU A 5 0.51 -12.85 -11.90
CA LEU A 5 1.04 -14.03 -11.21
C LEU A 5 2.58 -14.04 -11.15
N ASP A 6 3.26 -12.97 -11.59
CA ASP A 6 4.70 -12.79 -11.34
C ASP A 6 4.91 -11.91 -10.10
N PRO A 7 5.49 -12.44 -9.00
CA PRO A 7 5.72 -11.65 -7.79
C PRO A 7 6.70 -10.49 -8.04
N LYS A 8 7.60 -10.60 -9.03
CA LYS A 8 8.55 -9.52 -9.36
C LYS A 8 7.84 -8.30 -9.94
N VAL A 9 6.77 -8.50 -10.72
CA VAL A 9 5.97 -7.41 -11.28
C VAL A 9 5.36 -6.59 -10.15
N TRP A 10 4.79 -7.25 -9.15
CA TRP A 10 4.25 -6.59 -7.95
C TRP A 10 5.31 -5.80 -7.18
N ILE A 11 6.44 -6.43 -6.87
CA ILE A 11 7.54 -5.79 -6.12
C ILE A 11 8.14 -4.61 -6.90
N ASN A 12 8.29 -4.70 -8.22
CA ASN A 12 8.79 -3.59 -9.04
C ASN A 12 7.83 -2.39 -9.01
N ARG A 13 6.52 -2.65 -9.06
CA ARG A 13 5.52 -1.58 -8.94
C ARG A 13 5.47 -0.98 -7.53
N ALA A 14 5.58 -1.80 -6.49
CA ALA A 14 5.69 -1.33 -5.09
C ALA A 14 6.88 -0.38 -4.91
N LYS A 15 8.05 -0.73 -5.46
CA LYS A 15 9.23 0.15 -5.46
C LYS A 15 8.97 1.47 -6.18
N GLY A 16 8.25 1.44 -7.30
CA GLY A 16 7.84 2.66 -8.00
C GLY A 16 6.99 3.58 -7.12
N ASN A 17 6.02 3.01 -6.39
CA ASN A 17 5.22 3.76 -5.42
C ASN A 17 6.09 4.37 -4.31
N LEU A 18 7.01 3.59 -3.72
CA LEU A 18 7.93 4.08 -2.70
C LEU A 18 8.83 5.23 -3.19
N LEU A 19 9.27 5.18 -4.46
CA LEU A 19 10.07 6.25 -5.04
C LEU A 19 9.27 7.55 -5.16
N ARG A 20 7.99 7.48 -5.55
CA ARG A 20 7.10 8.64 -5.64
C ARG A 20 6.78 9.22 -4.26
N ALA A 21 6.47 8.36 -3.29
CA ALA A 21 6.29 8.76 -1.90
C ALA A 21 7.54 9.41 -1.27
N LYS A 22 8.71 9.33 -1.90
CA LYS A 22 9.97 9.93 -1.43
C LYS A 22 10.42 11.13 -2.24
N LEU A 23 9.63 11.59 -3.20
CA LEU A 23 9.94 12.80 -3.94
C LEU A 23 10.00 14.01 -2.97
N PRO A 24 10.76 15.06 -3.31
CA PRO A 24 10.66 16.30 -2.56
C PRO A 24 9.24 16.87 -2.68
N MET A 25 8.71 17.39 -1.58
CA MET A 25 7.45 18.13 -1.57
C MET A 25 7.64 19.45 -2.33
N GLU A 26 6.76 19.74 -3.28
CA GLU A 26 6.75 20.97 -4.09
C GLU A 26 5.38 21.67 -4.04
N ASP A 27 5.35 22.94 -4.43
CA ASP A 27 4.11 23.73 -4.44
C ASP A 27 3.04 23.06 -5.33
N GLY A 28 1.84 22.91 -4.76
CA GLY A 28 0.69 22.28 -5.44
C GLY A 28 0.59 20.76 -5.25
N MET A 29 1.52 20.16 -4.50
CA MET A 29 1.41 18.77 -4.04
C MET A 29 0.75 18.69 -2.66
N TYR A 30 0.18 17.52 -2.36
CA TYR A 30 -0.59 17.24 -1.15
C TYR A 30 -0.01 16.01 -0.45
N TYR A 31 0.12 16.01 0.88
CA TYR A 31 0.64 14.86 1.63
C TYR A 31 -0.22 13.60 1.42
N GLU A 32 -1.50 13.79 1.14
CA GLU A 32 -2.48 12.79 0.75
C GLU A 32 -1.99 11.91 -0.41
N ASP A 33 -1.37 12.52 -1.44
CA ASP A 33 -0.87 11.80 -2.61
C ASP A 33 0.34 10.92 -2.24
N PHE A 34 1.18 11.40 -1.32
CA PHE A 34 2.35 10.70 -0.84
C PHE A 34 1.93 9.51 0.04
N CYS A 35 0.97 9.73 0.94
CA CYS A 35 0.40 8.67 1.77
C CYS A 35 -0.35 7.62 0.94
N PHE A 36 -1.04 8.04 -0.13
CA PHE A 36 -1.62 7.11 -1.10
C PHE A 36 -0.54 6.25 -1.76
N ASP A 37 0.62 6.84 -2.09
CA ASP A 37 1.76 6.08 -2.61
C ASP A 37 2.38 5.14 -1.57
N CYS A 38 2.46 5.52 -0.28
CA CYS A 38 2.85 4.61 0.81
C CYS A 38 1.89 3.41 0.92
N GLN A 39 0.58 3.65 0.94
CA GLN A 39 -0.46 2.62 0.95
C GLN A 39 -0.29 1.67 -0.24
N GLN A 40 -0.14 2.23 -1.43
CA GLN A 40 0.00 1.47 -2.67
C GLN A 40 1.30 0.67 -2.75
N CYS A 41 2.38 1.17 -2.14
CA CYS A 41 3.62 0.43 -1.98
C CYS A 41 3.39 -0.82 -1.13
N ALA A 42 2.82 -0.65 0.06
CA ALA A 42 2.54 -1.74 0.98
C ALA A 42 1.60 -2.80 0.38
N GLU A 43 0.50 -2.36 -0.25
CA GLU A 43 -0.48 -3.25 -0.88
C GLU A 43 0.14 -4.12 -1.96
N LYS A 44 0.93 -3.51 -2.84
CA LYS A 44 1.59 -4.25 -3.93
C LYS A 44 2.66 -5.18 -3.40
N ALA A 45 3.40 -4.80 -2.36
CA ALA A 45 4.37 -5.68 -1.72
C ALA A 45 3.69 -6.93 -1.13
N LEU A 46 2.59 -6.75 -0.40
CA LEU A 46 1.80 -7.85 0.17
C LEU A 46 1.19 -8.75 -0.92
N LYS A 47 0.66 -8.17 -2.01
CA LYS A 47 0.18 -8.96 -3.16
C LYS A 47 1.30 -9.74 -3.84
N GLY A 48 2.50 -9.17 -3.94
CA GLY A 48 3.70 -9.87 -4.39
C GLY A 48 4.06 -11.06 -3.49
N LEU A 49 3.93 -10.90 -2.17
CA LEU A 49 4.12 -12.00 -1.22
C LEU A 49 3.06 -13.10 -1.40
N ILE A 50 1.78 -12.76 -1.56
CA ILE A 50 0.70 -13.72 -1.82
C ILE A 50 1.02 -14.56 -3.07
N VAL A 51 1.42 -13.89 -4.16
CA VAL A 51 1.83 -14.57 -5.40
C VAL A 51 3.06 -15.46 -5.17
N HIS A 52 4.06 -15.00 -4.42
CA HIS A 52 5.25 -15.78 -4.08
C HIS A 52 4.91 -17.05 -3.29
N LEU A 53 3.88 -16.99 -2.44
CA LEU A 53 3.35 -18.12 -1.68
C LEU A 53 2.47 -19.08 -2.53
N GLY A 54 2.36 -18.83 -3.84
CA GLY A 54 1.57 -19.65 -4.77
C GLY A 54 0.07 -19.43 -4.65
N LEU A 55 -0.36 -18.28 -4.13
CA LEU A 55 -1.76 -17.89 -3.99
C LEU A 55 -2.13 -16.80 -4.99
N THR A 56 -3.42 -16.65 -5.27
CA THR A 56 -3.92 -15.58 -6.14
C THR A 56 -4.26 -14.35 -5.30
N PRO A 57 -3.69 -13.16 -5.60
CA PRO A 57 -3.98 -11.95 -4.84
C PRO A 57 -5.44 -11.50 -5.07
N PRO A 58 -6.19 -11.18 -4.01
CA PRO A 58 -7.57 -10.72 -4.14
C PRO A 58 -7.61 -9.30 -4.70
N LYS A 59 -8.67 -8.98 -5.45
CA LYS A 59 -8.93 -7.62 -5.96
C LYS A 59 -9.53 -6.75 -4.88
N THR A 60 -8.68 -6.32 -3.94
CA THR A 60 -9.05 -5.46 -2.81
C THR A 60 -7.89 -4.54 -2.42
N HIS A 61 -8.23 -3.44 -1.74
CA HIS A 61 -7.28 -2.48 -1.19
C HIS A 61 -7.19 -2.58 0.35
N TYR A 62 -8.03 -3.40 0.97
CA TYR A 62 -8.07 -3.57 2.42
C TYR A 62 -7.03 -4.58 2.88
N PHE A 63 -6.09 -4.14 3.73
CA PHE A 63 -4.98 -4.98 4.19
C PHE A 63 -5.43 -6.22 4.98
N GLY A 64 -6.52 -6.14 5.75
CA GLY A 64 -7.04 -7.29 6.49
C GLY A 64 -7.32 -8.51 5.60
N LYS A 65 -7.86 -8.28 4.39
CA LYS A 65 -8.08 -9.36 3.41
C LYS A 65 -6.77 -9.91 2.82
N LEU A 66 -5.73 -9.08 2.68
CA LEU A 66 -4.43 -9.56 2.23
C LEU A 66 -3.76 -10.40 3.31
N PHE A 67 -3.87 -10.00 4.57
CA PHE A 67 -3.33 -10.74 5.71
C PHE A 67 -4.05 -12.09 5.89
N GLU A 68 -5.36 -12.13 5.70
CA GLU A 68 -6.13 -13.39 5.70
C GLU A 68 -5.58 -14.38 4.67
N GLU A 69 -5.26 -13.92 3.46
CA GLU A 69 -4.65 -14.78 2.43
C GLU A 69 -3.23 -15.23 2.79
N ILE A 70 -2.38 -14.31 3.28
CA ILE A 70 -1.00 -14.64 3.66
C ILE A 70 -0.98 -15.65 4.82
N SER A 71 -1.87 -15.48 5.80
CA SER A 71 -1.98 -16.32 7.00
C SER A 71 -2.30 -17.78 6.70
N LYS A 72 -2.79 -18.10 5.49
CA LYS A 72 -2.99 -19.49 5.04
C LYS A 72 -1.67 -20.25 4.83
N ARG A 73 -0.55 -19.53 4.69
CA ARG A 73 0.76 -20.10 4.32
C ARG A 73 1.91 -19.61 5.20
N LEU A 74 1.78 -18.44 5.81
CA LEU A 74 2.84 -17.79 6.57
C LEU A 74 2.25 -17.07 7.79
N VAL A 75 2.85 -17.26 8.96
CA VAL A 75 2.53 -16.43 10.14
C VAL A 75 3.31 -15.12 10.02
N LEU A 76 2.60 -13.99 10.02
CA LEU A 76 3.22 -12.67 10.04
C LEU A 76 3.50 -12.25 11.49
N PRO A 77 4.60 -11.54 11.75
CA PRO A 77 4.80 -10.87 13.04
C PRO A 77 3.73 -9.80 13.31
N ASP A 78 3.36 -9.62 14.58
CA ASP A 78 2.32 -8.67 15.00
C ASP A 78 2.57 -7.22 14.51
N TRP A 79 3.83 -6.78 14.48
CA TRP A 79 4.21 -5.44 14.00
C TRP A 79 3.83 -5.20 12.52
N CYS A 80 3.55 -6.24 11.75
CA CYS A 80 3.07 -6.09 10.37
C CYS A 80 1.67 -5.45 10.34
N GLU A 81 0.87 -5.55 11.41
CA GLU A 81 -0.47 -4.95 11.48
C GLU A 81 -0.43 -3.41 11.49
N ASP A 82 0.71 -2.78 11.81
CA ASP A 82 0.91 -1.33 11.71
C ASP A 82 0.56 -0.80 10.30
N VAL A 83 0.69 -1.64 9.27
CA VAL A 83 0.30 -1.30 7.89
C VAL A 83 -1.19 -0.96 7.76
N PHE A 84 -2.04 -1.37 8.70
CA PHE A 84 -3.48 -1.13 8.66
C PHE A 84 -3.83 0.36 8.81
N GLU A 85 -2.97 1.16 9.45
CA GLU A 85 -3.08 2.62 9.49
C GLU A 85 -3.13 3.21 8.07
N LEU A 86 -2.46 2.56 7.09
CA LEU A 86 -2.44 3.04 5.71
C LEU A 86 -3.75 2.81 4.95
N ASN A 87 -4.72 2.03 5.47
CA ASN A 87 -5.98 1.75 4.76
C ASN A 87 -6.76 3.04 4.45
N ASP A 88 -6.70 4.02 5.35
CA ASP A 88 -7.45 5.27 5.22
C ASP A 88 -6.96 6.06 4.00
N TYR A 89 -5.65 6.04 3.73
CA TYR A 89 -5.05 6.72 2.58
C TYR A 89 -5.41 6.08 1.23
N ALA A 90 -5.99 4.88 1.20
CA ALA A 90 -6.49 4.27 -0.05
C ALA A 90 -7.69 5.02 -0.65
N VAL A 91 -8.39 5.83 0.16
CA VAL A 91 -9.65 6.50 -0.21
C VAL A 91 -9.56 8.03 -0.11
N ILE A 92 -8.64 8.55 0.71
CA ILE A 92 -8.47 10.00 0.99
C ILE A 92 -8.29 10.86 -0.28
N THR A 93 -7.76 10.32 -1.37
CA THR A 93 -7.51 11.09 -2.60
C THR A 93 -8.72 11.26 -3.54
N ARG A 94 -9.93 10.85 -3.14
CA ARG A 94 -11.08 10.71 -4.08
C ARG A 94 -12.09 11.87 -4.10
N TYR A 95 -12.23 12.66 -3.04
CA TYR A 95 -13.26 13.71 -2.94
C TYR A 95 -12.78 14.93 -2.11
N PRO A 96 -12.67 16.15 -2.67
CA PRO A 96 -12.11 17.32 -1.96
C PRO A 96 -12.87 17.78 -0.69
N ASP A 97 -14.11 17.33 -0.52
CA ASP A 97 -15.13 17.90 0.36
C ASP A 97 -15.29 17.19 1.72
N ASP A 98 -14.63 16.04 1.92
CA ASP A 98 -14.82 15.18 3.10
C ASP A 98 -13.58 15.05 4.00
N PHE A 99 -12.49 15.79 3.74
CA PHE A 99 -11.19 15.48 4.36
C PHE A 99 -10.64 16.52 5.32
N VAL A 100 -10.09 16.00 6.41
CA VAL A 100 -9.08 16.65 7.24
C VAL A 100 -7.76 16.56 6.46
N GLU A 101 -7.12 17.71 6.27
CA GLU A 101 -5.82 17.82 5.59
C GLU A 101 -4.78 16.93 6.29
N VAL A 102 -4.06 16.11 5.51
CA VAL A 102 -3.02 15.24 6.02
C VAL A 102 -1.81 16.07 6.42
N THR A 103 -1.36 15.89 7.65
CA THR A 103 -0.20 16.57 8.19
C THR A 103 1.11 15.94 7.72
N LYS A 104 2.20 16.70 7.82
CA LYS A 104 3.54 16.18 7.53
C LYS A 104 3.91 15.02 8.46
N GLU A 105 3.51 15.09 9.72
CA GLU A 105 3.76 14.07 10.73
C GLU A 105 3.09 12.74 10.36
N GLU A 106 1.83 12.80 9.90
CA GLU A 106 1.09 11.64 9.39
C GLU A 106 1.76 11.06 8.14
N TYR A 107 2.23 11.90 7.22
CA TYR A 107 3.02 11.45 6.07
C TYR A 107 4.34 10.78 6.48
N ILE A 108 5.06 11.30 7.47
CA ILE A 108 6.31 10.68 7.93
C ILE A 108 6.05 9.33 8.60
N ARG A 109 4.89 9.18 9.27
CA ARG A 109 4.45 7.92 9.88
C ARG A 109 4.08 6.88 8.81
N ALA A 110 3.50 7.31 7.70
CA ALA A 110 3.06 6.47 6.58
C ALA A 110 4.21 5.83 5.79
#